data_AF-W9GFW6-F1
#
_entry.id   AF-W9GFW6-F1
#
_cell.length_a   1.000
_cell.length_b   1.000
_cell.length_c   1.000
_cell.angle_alpha   90.00
_cell.angle_beta   90.00
_cell.angle_gamma   90.00
#
_symmetry.space_group_name_H-M   'P 1'
#
loop_
_entity.id
_entity.type
_entity.pdbx_description
1 polymer ?
#
loop_
_entity_poly.entity_id
_entity_poly.type
_entity_poly.pdbx_seq_one_letter_code
_entity_poly.pdbx_strand_id
1 'polypeptide(L)'
;MSPEAVDPASVSALGGALRAHALRLVDLLDGLGEPSPGSRRTPVAETARERELLAAAATELDRVGAALQALVTSAVERSVRRRGLEDEAARHELGIEDSRVAQRPGPSRVDPESRRRAHDNVQELLNRVTAAQGRDLAMVVRELEGSLTTLRAISVRAREGTG
;
A
#
# COMPACT_ATOMS: atom_id res chain seq x y z
N MET A 1 -20.26 -8.13 -5.84
CA MET A 1 -18.96 -7.99 -6.51
C MET A 1 -17.91 -8.50 -5.55
N SER A 2 -17.38 -9.70 -5.79
CA SER A 2 -16.19 -10.14 -5.08
C SER A 2 -15.04 -9.24 -5.54
N PRO A 3 -14.30 -8.57 -4.65
CA PRO A 3 -13.07 -7.92 -5.06
C PRO A 3 -12.19 -9.03 -5.64
N GLU A 4 -11.92 -8.99 -6.93
CA GLU A 4 -10.83 -9.79 -7.50
C GLU A 4 -9.64 -9.58 -6.59
N ALA A 5 -9.12 -10.67 -6.03
CA ALA A 5 -8.03 -10.62 -5.09
C ALA A 5 -6.84 -9.97 -5.82
N VAL A 6 -6.60 -8.70 -5.52
CA VAL A 6 -5.52 -7.93 -6.12
C VAL A 6 -4.22 -8.68 -5.81
N ASP A 7 -3.53 -9.14 -6.85
CA ASP A 7 -2.30 -9.91 -6.73
C ASP A 7 -1.18 -9.07 -6.08
N PRO A 8 -0.63 -9.50 -4.92
CA PRO A 8 0.43 -8.76 -4.24
C PRO A 8 1.68 -8.51 -5.12
N ALA A 9 2.01 -9.43 -6.03
CA ALA A 9 3.15 -9.25 -6.93
C ALA A 9 2.89 -8.11 -7.92
N SER A 10 1.69 -8.04 -8.48
CA SER A 10 1.24 -6.95 -9.35
C SER A 10 1.25 -5.59 -8.64
N VAL A 11 0.79 -5.51 -7.39
CA VAL A 11 0.83 -4.26 -6.59
C VAL A 11 2.26 -3.84 -6.29
N SER A 12 3.12 -4.80 -5.95
CA SER A 12 4.54 -4.55 -5.71
C SER A 12 5.24 -4.04 -6.97
N ALA A 13 4.95 -4.64 -8.12
CA ALA A 13 5.49 -4.23 -9.41
C ALA A 13 5.05 -2.80 -9.78
N LEU A 14 3.77 -2.48 -9.58
CA LEU A 14 3.25 -1.12 -9.79
C LEU A 14 3.94 -0.11 -8.86
N GLY A 15 4.06 -0.43 -7.56
CA GLY A 15 4.77 0.41 -6.59
C GLY A 15 6.22 0.67 -7.03
N GLY A 16 6.95 -0.36 -7.43
CA GLY A 16 8.30 -0.24 -7.96
C GLY A 16 8.38 0.62 -9.23
N ALA A 17 7.43 0.44 -10.16
CA ALA A 17 7.37 1.23 -11.40
C ALA A 17 7.14 2.72 -11.13
N LEU A 18 6.27 3.08 -10.18
CA LEU A 18 6.00 4.46 -9.81
C LEU A 18 7.23 5.14 -9.19
N ARG A 19 7.95 4.43 -8.31
CA ARG A 19 9.21 4.93 -7.74
C ARG A 19 10.30 5.10 -8.80
N ALA A 20 10.41 4.17 -9.75
CA ALA A 20 11.31 4.31 -10.88
C ALA A 20 10.97 5.52 -11.77
N HIS A 21 9.69 5.82 -11.97
CA HIS A 21 9.26 7.04 -12.67
C HIS A 21 9.59 8.30 -11.86
N ALA A 22 9.38 8.30 -10.54
CA ALA A 22 9.75 9.41 -9.67
C ALA A 22 11.26 9.72 -9.77
N LEU A 23 12.11 8.69 -9.70
CA LEU A 23 13.57 8.85 -9.85
C LEU A 23 13.93 9.43 -11.22
N ARG A 24 13.34 8.93 -12.31
CA ARG A 24 13.57 9.49 -13.65
C ARG A 24 13.17 10.96 -13.77
N LEU A 25 12.11 11.39 -13.07
CA LEU A 25 11.72 12.80 -13.03
C LEU A 25 12.74 13.65 -12.26
N VAL A 26 13.33 13.11 -11.19
CA VAL A 26 14.42 13.76 -10.46
C VAL A 26 15.66 13.89 -11.35
N ASP A 27 16.05 12.82 -12.06
CA ASP A 27 17.18 12.86 -12.99
C ASP A 27 16.97 13.89 -14.11
N LEU A 28 15.74 14.02 -14.60
CA LEU A 28 15.38 15.05 -15.59
C LEU A 28 15.46 16.47 -15.00
N LEU A 29 15.08 16.68 -13.74
CA LEU A 29 15.24 17.96 -13.06
C LEU A 29 16.70 18.37 -12.93
N ASP A 30 17.58 17.42 -12.60
CA ASP A 30 19.02 17.65 -12.51
C ASP A 30 19.60 18.00 -13.88
N GLY A 31 19.17 17.29 -14.94
CA GLY A 31 19.56 17.57 -16.32
C GLY A 31 19.06 18.92 -16.87
N LEU A 32 17.91 19.41 -16.40
CA LEU A 32 17.41 20.76 -16.74
C LEU A 32 18.24 21.87 -16.09
N GLY A 33 19.11 21.55 -15.11
CA GLY A 33 20.00 22.48 -14.42
C GLY A 33 21.12 23.06 -15.29
N GLU A 34 21.48 22.40 -16.39
CA GLU A 34 22.52 22.88 -17.30
C GLU A 34 21.93 23.81 -18.38
N PRO A 35 22.31 25.10 -18.43
CA PRO A 35 21.84 26.00 -19.47
C PRO A 35 22.36 25.54 -20.84
N SER A 36 21.47 25.00 -21.68
CA SER A 36 21.80 24.69 -23.07
C SER A 36 22.09 26.00 -23.84
N PRO A 37 23.29 26.16 -24.43
CA PRO A 37 23.68 27.37 -25.15
C PRO A 37 22.98 27.40 -26.52
N GLY A 38 21.69 27.73 -26.54
CA GLY A 38 20.93 27.80 -27.79
C GLY A 38 19.41 28.00 -27.66
N SER A 39 18.83 27.88 -26.47
CA SER A 39 17.38 28.03 -26.31
C SER A 39 16.95 29.51 -26.32
N ARG A 40 16.29 29.93 -27.41
CA ARG A 40 15.72 31.28 -27.63
C ARG A 40 14.33 31.47 -26.99
N ARG A 41 13.93 30.66 -26.01
CA ARG A 41 12.72 30.89 -25.21
C ARG A 41 13.09 31.46 -23.83
N THR A 42 12.73 32.73 -23.60
CA THR A 42 12.71 33.45 -22.29
C THR A 42 11.56 32.96 -21.40
N PRO A 43 11.48 33.24 -20.06
CA PRO A 43 12.46 33.70 -19.07
C PRO A 43 12.67 32.67 -17.92
N VAL A 44 13.63 32.90 -17.03
CA VAL A 44 13.97 32.06 -15.85
C VAL A 44 12.76 31.62 -14.99
N ALA A 45 11.65 32.35 -15.02
CA ALA A 45 10.44 32.03 -14.26
C ALA A 45 9.63 30.83 -14.81
N GLU A 46 9.60 30.63 -16.13
CA GLU A 46 8.88 29.48 -16.73
C GLU A 46 9.59 28.16 -16.43
N THR A 47 10.92 28.17 -16.48
CA THR A 47 11.76 27.01 -16.08
C THR A 47 11.68 26.72 -14.58
N ALA A 48 11.55 27.75 -13.72
CA ALA A 48 11.34 27.56 -12.29
C ALA A 48 9.98 26.90 -11.97
N ARG A 49 8.90 27.35 -12.63
CA ARG A 49 7.56 26.76 -12.48
C ARG A 49 7.49 25.32 -12.97
N GLU A 50 8.09 25.03 -14.12
CA GLU A 50 8.14 23.67 -14.66
C GLU A 50 8.89 22.72 -13.71
N ARG A 51 10.03 23.16 -13.17
CA ARG A 51 10.78 22.41 -12.15
C ARG A 51 9.97 22.17 -10.88
N GLU A 52 9.24 23.17 -10.38
CA GLU A 52 8.36 23.02 -9.22
C GLU A 52 7.29 21.94 -9.46
N LEU A 53 6.63 21.97 -10.62
CA LEU A 53 5.58 21.01 -10.96
C LEU A 53 6.13 19.59 -11.13
N LEU A 54 7.29 19.43 -11.77
CA LEU A 54 7.95 18.14 -11.93
C LEU A 54 8.45 17.58 -10.59
N ALA A 55 9.02 18.41 -9.73
CA ALA A 55 9.47 18.02 -8.39
C ALA A 55 8.28 17.59 -7.51
N ALA A 56 7.18 18.33 -7.56
CA ALA A 56 5.95 17.98 -6.86
C ALA A 56 5.36 16.65 -7.38
N ALA A 57 5.33 16.45 -8.70
CA ALA A 57 4.86 15.20 -9.29
C ALA A 57 5.75 14.00 -8.90
N ALA A 58 7.07 14.16 -8.95
CA ALA A 58 8.01 13.13 -8.53
C ALA A 58 7.81 12.73 -7.06
N THR A 59 7.63 13.73 -6.18
CA THR A 59 7.38 13.51 -4.75
C THR A 59 6.09 12.72 -4.52
N GLU A 60 5.00 13.06 -5.19
CA GLU A 60 3.74 12.32 -5.05
C GLU A 60 3.80 10.91 -5.65
N LEU A 61 4.52 10.71 -6.76
CA LEU A 61 4.72 9.37 -7.33
C LEU A 61 5.55 8.47 -6.42
N ASP A 62 6.59 9.00 -5.75
CA ASP A 62 7.34 8.24 -4.76
C ASP A 62 6.47 7.89 -3.54
N ARG A 63 5.66 8.84 -3.04
CA ARG A 63 4.72 8.60 -1.94
C ARG A 63 3.72 7.49 -2.27
N VAL A 64 3.09 7.54 -3.45
CA VAL A 64 2.17 6.49 -3.91
C VAL A 64 2.90 5.16 -4.03
N GLY A 65 4.10 5.14 -4.62
CA GLY A 65 4.91 3.94 -4.74
C GLY A 65 5.25 3.32 -3.38
N ALA A 66 5.64 4.14 -2.40
CA ALA A 66 5.92 3.71 -1.04
C ALA A 66 4.67 3.17 -0.32
N ALA A 67 3.51 3.82 -0.46
CA ALA A 67 2.25 3.38 0.12
C ALA A 67 1.82 2.00 -0.42
N LEU A 68 1.98 1.76 -1.72
CA LEU A 68 1.70 0.45 -2.33
C LEU A 68 2.66 -0.64 -1.83
N GLN A 69 3.95 -0.33 -1.68
CA GLN A 69 4.94 -1.27 -1.13
C GLN A 69 4.66 -1.58 0.35
N ALA A 70 4.28 -0.58 1.14
CA ALA A 70 3.87 -0.77 2.53
C ALA A 70 2.64 -1.69 2.62
N LEU A 71 1.64 -1.50 1.74
CA LEU A 71 0.46 -2.34 1.69
C LEU A 71 0.80 -3.82 1.43
N VAL A 72 1.68 -4.09 0.46
CA VAL A 72 2.13 -5.46 0.13
C VAL A 72 2.90 -6.07 1.29
N THR A 73 3.84 -5.34 1.87
CA THR A 73 4.64 -5.80 3.01
C THR A 73 3.72 -6.19 4.18
N SER A 74 2.81 -5.30 4.56
CA SER A 74 1.86 -5.59 5.63
C SER A 74 0.91 -6.74 5.28
N ALA A 75 0.53 -6.93 4.01
CA ALA A 75 -0.28 -8.07 3.58
C ALA A 75 0.47 -9.41 3.73
N VAL A 76 1.75 -9.45 3.37
CA VAL A 76 2.61 -10.64 3.56
C VAL A 76 2.81 -10.95 5.04
N GLU A 77 3.14 -9.94 5.85
CA GLU A 77 3.31 -10.12 7.30
C GLU A 77 2.04 -10.66 7.97
N ARG A 78 0.87 -10.13 7.59
CA ARG A 78 -0.43 -10.63 8.07
C ARG A 78 -0.71 -12.05 7.62
N SER A 79 -0.36 -12.41 6.38
CA SER A 79 -0.49 -13.79 5.89
C SER A 79 0.37 -14.77 6.69
N VAL A 80 1.59 -14.38 7.07
CA VAL A 80 2.45 -15.20 7.95
C VAL A 80 1.84 -15.32 9.35
N ARG A 81 1.39 -14.22 9.94
CA ARG A 81 0.73 -14.24 11.26
C ARG A 81 -0.54 -15.08 11.25
N ARG A 82 -1.37 -14.97 10.20
CA ARG A 82 -2.59 -15.77 10.07
C ARG A 82 -2.28 -17.26 9.96
N ARG A 83 -1.28 -17.66 9.17
CA ARG A 83 -0.81 -19.05 9.11
C ARG A 83 -0.37 -19.57 10.48
N GLY A 84 0.36 -18.76 11.25
CA GLY A 84 0.73 -19.12 12.62
C GLY A 84 -0.49 -19.34 13.55
N LEU A 85 -1.55 -18.54 13.40
CA LEU A 85 -2.80 -18.73 14.13
C LEU A 85 -3.59 -19.95 13.64
N GLU A 86 -3.57 -20.24 12.34
CA GLU A 86 -4.17 -21.45 11.75
C GLU A 86 -3.49 -22.71 12.30
N ASP A 87 -2.16 -22.71 12.41
CA ASP A 87 -1.38 -23.79 13.01
C ASP A 87 -1.69 -23.94 14.51
N GLU A 88 -1.79 -22.82 15.24
CA GLU A 88 -2.16 -22.83 16.66
C GLU A 88 -3.58 -23.37 16.87
N ALA A 89 -4.55 -22.92 16.08
CA ALA A 89 -5.92 -23.42 16.10
C ALA A 89 -5.97 -24.93 15.82
N ALA A 90 -5.21 -25.40 14.84
CA ALA A 90 -5.18 -26.81 14.46
C ALA A 90 -4.70 -27.72 15.59
N ARG A 91 -3.75 -27.27 16.43
CA ARG A 91 -3.29 -28.02 17.62
C ARG A 91 -4.40 -28.27 18.64
N HIS A 92 -5.44 -27.45 18.63
CA HIS A 92 -6.61 -27.57 19.51
C HIS A 92 -7.86 -28.11 18.79
N GLU A 93 -7.69 -28.72 17.62
CA GLU A 93 -8.78 -29.22 16.77
C GLU A 93 -9.81 -28.12 16.43
N LEU A 94 -9.33 -26.89 16.25
CA LEU A 94 -10.09 -25.73 15.79
C LEU A 94 -9.76 -25.45 14.31
N GLY A 95 -10.66 -24.73 13.64
CA GLY A 95 -10.47 -24.18 12.30
C GLY A 95 -10.64 -22.66 12.33
N ILE A 96 -10.09 -21.98 11.33
CA ILE A 96 -10.37 -20.56 11.07
C ILE A 96 -11.14 -20.49 9.76
N GLU A 97 -12.35 -19.96 9.84
CA GLU A 97 -13.23 -19.70 8.70
C GLU A 97 -13.45 -18.19 8.61
N ASP A 98 -12.97 -17.59 7.52
CA ASP A 98 -12.94 -16.15 7.29
C ASP A 98 -12.25 -15.36 8.43
N SER A 99 -13.04 -14.89 9.40
CA SER A 99 -12.61 -14.10 10.56
C SER A 99 -13.09 -14.70 11.89
N ARG A 100 -13.47 -15.97 11.88
CA ARG A 100 -14.00 -16.67 13.05
C ARG A 100 -13.27 -17.98 13.29
N VAL A 101 -13.02 -18.28 14.56
CA VAL A 101 -12.55 -19.57 15.00
C VAL A 101 -13.77 -20.48 15.13
N ALA A 102 -13.73 -21.63 14.48
CA ALA A 102 -14.77 -22.63 14.50
C ALA A 102 -14.27 -23.92 15.13
N GLN A 103 -15.14 -24.63 15.83
CA GLN A 103 -14.85 -25.99 16.26
C GLN A 103 -14.94 -26.92 15.05
N ARG A 104 -13.92 -27.77 14.86
CA ARG A 104 -14.01 -28.82 13.84
C ARG A 104 -15.12 -29.82 14.23
N PRO A 105 -15.94 -30.26 13.26
CA PRO A 105 -16.98 -31.24 13.50
C PRO A 105 -16.37 -32.61 13.85
N GLY A 106 -17.02 -33.33 14.76
CA GLY A 106 -16.63 -34.68 15.18
C GLY A 106 -16.16 -34.78 16.63
N PRO A 107 -15.92 -36.01 17.12
CA PRO A 107 -15.43 -36.25 18.48
C PRO A 107 -14.02 -35.68 18.64
N SER A 108 -13.83 -34.86 19.67
CA SER A 108 -12.56 -34.21 19.99
C SER A 108 -11.74 -35.04 20.95
N ARG A 109 -10.43 -35.11 20.72
CA ARG A 109 -9.48 -35.73 21.67
C ARG A 109 -8.88 -34.72 22.65
N VAL A 110 -9.10 -33.43 22.39
CA VAL A 110 -8.67 -32.33 23.24
C VAL A 110 -9.66 -32.14 24.37
N ASP A 111 -9.13 -31.92 25.58
CA ASP A 111 -9.91 -31.53 26.76
C ASP A 111 -10.83 -30.32 26.45
N PRO A 112 -12.14 -30.39 26.75
CA PRO A 112 -13.09 -29.35 26.39
C PRO A 112 -12.76 -27.96 26.95
N GLU A 113 -12.23 -27.89 28.17
CA GLU A 113 -11.89 -26.61 28.80
C GLU A 113 -10.66 -25.99 28.14
N SER A 114 -9.63 -26.80 27.89
CA SER A 114 -8.43 -26.41 27.15
C SER A 114 -8.77 -25.94 25.74
N ARG A 115 -9.68 -26.65 25.05
CA ARG A 115 -10.17 -26.26 23.71
C ARG A 115 -10.92 -24.93 23.72
N ARG A 116 -11.73 -24.68 24.76
CA ARG A 116 -12.43 -23.41 24.93
C ARG A 116 -11.48 -22.24 25.17
N ARG A 117 -10.50 -22.39 26.06
CA ARG A 117 -9.49 -21.35 26.31
C ARG A 117 -8.67 -21.05 25.05
N ALA A 118 -8.29 -22.08 24.31
CA ALA A 118 -7.59 -21.92 23.03
C ALA A 118 -8.43 -21.19 21.99
N HIS A 119 -9.73 -21.52 21.89
CA HIS A 119 -10.67 -20.82 21.02
C HIS A 119 -10.69 -19.32 21.35
N ASP A 120 -10.89 -18.95 22.61
CA ASP A 120 -11.00 -17.56 23.02
C ASP A 120 -9.70 -16.79 22.75
N ASN A 121 -8.53 -17.40 23.06
CA ASN A 121 -7.23 -16.82 22.77
C ASN A 121 -7.01 -16.59 21.26
N VAL A 122 -7.22 -17.62 20.44
CA VAL A 122 -7.02 -17.52 18.98
C VAL A 122 -8.01 -16.52 18.38
N GLN A 123 -9.27 -16.49 18.83
CA GLN A 123 -10.25 -15.53 18.35
C GLN A 123 -9.86 -14.09 18.72
N GLU A 124 -9.34 -13.86 19.92
CA GLU A 124 -8.84 -12.56 20.34
C GLU A 124 -7.66 -12.12 19.45
N LEU A 125 -6.68 -12.98 19.22
CA LEU A 125 -5.53 -12.68 18.37
C LEU A 125 -5.94 -12.44 16.92
N LEU A 126 -6.87 -13.24 16.39
CA LEU A 126 -7.44 -13.05 15.06
C LEU A 126 -8.14 -11.69 14.94
N ASN A 127 -8.94 -11.31 15.94
CA ASN A 127 -9.59 -10.00 15.98
C ASN A 127 -8.57 -8.85 15.95
N ARG A 128 -7.45 -8.97 16.69
CA ARG A 128 -6.39 -7.95 16.67
C ARG A 128 -5.73 -7.85 15.30
N VAL A 129 -5.44 -8.97 14.64
CA VAL A 129 -4.85 -9.01 13.28
C VAL A 129 -5.79 -8.37 12.27
N THR A 130 -7.08 -8.74 12.28
CA THR A 130 -8.09 -8.19 11.36
C THR A 130 -8.35 -6.70 11.62
N ALA A 131 -8.39 -6.27 12.88
CA ALA A 131 -8.56 -4.85 13.21
C ALA A 131 -7.34 -4.01 12.77
N ALA A 132 -6.13 -4.53 12.92
CA ALA A 132 -4.92 -3.88 12.40
C ALA A 132 -4.97 -3.77 10.88
N GLN A 133 -5.37 -4.84 10.18
CA GLN A 133 -5.56 -4.82 8.73
C GLN A 133 -6.52 -3.71 8.27
N GLY A 134 -7.66 -3.58 8.93
CA GLY A 134 -8.64 -2.53 8.58
C GLY A 134 -8.07 -1.13 8.75
N ARG A 135 -7.31 -0.87 9.83
CA ARG A 135 -6.67 0.42 10.06
C ARG A 135 -5.58 0.74 9.03
N ASP A 136 -4.71 -0.22 8.75
CA ASP A 136 -3.61 -0.07 7.79
C ASP A 136 -4.17 0.21 6.39
N LEU A 137 -5.18 -0.57 5.97
CA LEU A 137 -5.84 -0.38 4.68
C LEU A 137 -6.47 1.01 4.59
N ALA A 138 -7.21 1.43 5.63
CA ALA A 138 -7.84 2.75 5.65
C ALA A 138 -6.81 3.89 5.61
N MET A 139 -5.64 3.71 6.24
CA MET A 139 -4.54 4.68 6.18
C MET A 139 -3.97 4.79 4.75
N VAL A 140 -3.66 3.65 4.12
CA VAL A 140 -3.15 3.63 2.74
C VAL A 140 -4.17 4.21 1.76
N VAL A 141 -5.46 3.88 1.90
CA VAL A 141 -6.51 4.45 1.04
C VAL A 141 -6.55 5.97 1.15
N ARG A 142 -6.53 6.53 2.36
CA ARG A 142 -6.50 7.99 2.56
C ARG A 142 -5.27 8.64 1.95
N GLU A 143 -4.11 8.00 2.06
CA GLU A 143 -2.87 8.50 1.46
C GLU A 143 -2.94 8.50 -0.07
N LEU A 144 -3.45 7.42 -0.68
CA LEU A 144 -3.64 7.32 -2.12
C LEU A 144 -4.65 8.34 -2.65
N GLU A 145 -5.77 8.54 -1.94
CA GLU A 145 -6.78 9.55 -2.28
C GLU A 145 -6.21 10.97 -2.22
N GLY A 146 -5.40 11.25 -1.19
CA GLY A 146 -4.68 12.51 -1.04
C GLY A 146 -3.71 12.76 -2.21
N SER A 147 -2.83 11.81 -2.49
CA SER A 147 -1.88 11.91 -3.59
C SER A 147 -2.56 12.02 -4.96
N LEU A 148 -3.67 11.30 -5.19
CA LEU A 148 -4.45 11.44 -6.42
C LEU A 148 -5.02 12.85 -6.59
N THR A 149 -5.50 13.45 -5.50
CA THR A 149 -6.01 14.83 -5.50
C THR A 149 -4.90 15.83 -5.83
N THR A 150 -3.73 15.67 -5.22
CA THR A 150 -2.55 16.50 -5.51
C THR A 150 -2.08 16.36 -6.95
N LEU A 151 -1.96 15.14 -7.46
CA LEU A 151 -1.54 14.87 -8.85
C LEU A 151 -2.53 15.48 -9.86
N ARG A 152 -3.84 15.43 -9.58
CA ARG A 152 -4.85 16.10 -10.42
C ARG A 152 -4.65 17.61 -10.42
N ALA A 153 -4.42 18.23 -9.26
CA ALA A 153 -4.15 19.66 -9.17
C ALA A 153 -2.87 20.07 -9.92
N ILE A 154 -1.80 19.28 -9.79
CA ILE A 154 -0.56 19.48 -10.55
C ILE A 154 -0.84 19.38 -12.06
N SER A 155 -1.60 18.38 -12.49
CA SER A 155 -1.96 18.22 -13.91
C SER A 155 -2.78 19.39 -14.44
N VAL A 156 -3.68 19.98 -13.65
CA VAL A 156 -4.46 21.17 -14.05
C VAL A 156 -3.53 22.38 -14.19
N ARG A 157 -2.71 22.65 -13.16
CA ARG A 157 -1.74 23.76 -13.16
C ARG A 157 -0.73 23.68 -14.31
N ALA A 158 -0.34 22.47 -14.71
CA ALA A 158 0.53 22.25 -15.86
C ALA A 158 -0.14 22.66 -17.18
N ARG A 159 -1.42 22.31 -17.37
CA ARG A 159 -2.19 22.63 -18.60
C ARG A 159 -2.53 24.12 -18.70
N GLU A 160 -2.83 24.76 -17.58
CA GLU A 160 -3.11 26.21 -17.53
C GLU A 160 -1.87 27.06 -17.78
N GLY A 161 -0.66 26.51 -17.62
CA GLY A 161 0.60 27.18 -17.93
C GLY A 161 1.06 27.03 -19.39
N THR A 162 0.36 26.22 -20.20
CA THR A 162 0.68 25.99 -21.62
C THR A 162 -0.24 26.74 -22.59
N GLY A 163 -1.15 27.57 -22.09
CA GLY A 163 -2.12 28.36 -22.86
C GLY A 163 -1.70 29.81 -23.08
#